data_AF-A0A1J4V1H7-F1
#
_entry.id   AF-A0A1J4V1H7-F1
#
_cell.length_a   1.000
_cell.length_b   1.000
_cell.length_c   1.000
_cell.angle_alpha   90.00
_cell.angle_beta   90.00
_cell.angle_gamma   90.00
#
_symmetry.space_group_name_H-M   'P 1'
#
loop_
_entity.id
_entity.type
_entity.pdbx_description
1 polymer ?
#
loop_
_entity_poly.entity_id
_entity_poly.type
_entity_poly.pdbx_seq_one_letter_code
_entity_poly.pdbx_strand_id
1 'polypeptide(L)'
;MVTGIGGNIHNFPAWSFRSFRGRIKTIEMKSGPLSAEGPLRDKKILNEVDTVVAVSVRDNGNMLELGLKAIADKKEVFVIPPPDNSKYFEGNRKLLKAGIKTLNIEIQLPEPKKSKPIFAENSPSSDCIWHFTKRSTCPWPGQSLDEYFESLIDNEPGSSHSALDALNRILQEKCIRASKKLIKGKYPVVCFTACSPKKLMGMKQYRAALLRWNYEPFGIGIPIEIAKSVGIKPVKYLSPEQYSGIKPEERFLYQKHLPPEIDYSAEQEWRHLGDLNLSNISNKDIFTYCENF
;
A
#
# COMPACT_ATOMS: atom_id res chain seq x y z
N MET A 1 3.36 -26.23 7.11
CA MET A 1 3.20 -24.76 7.02
C MET A 1 4.52 -24.20 6.54
N VAL A 2 4.55 -23.64 5.34
CA VAL A 2 5.79 -23.23 4.67
C VAL A 2 5.96 -21.73 4.80
N THR A 3 7.14 -21.28 5.20
CA THR A 3 7.56 -19.89 5.05
C THR A 3 8.54 -19.72 3.93
N GLY A 4 8.16 -18.87 2.98
CA GLY A 4 9.07 -18.32 1.99
C GLY A 4 9.79 -17.09 2.47
N ILE A 5 11.08 -17.03 2.21
CA ILE A 5 11.82 -15.77 2.18
C ILE A 5 12.09 -15.46 0.71
N GLY A 6 11.45 -14.41 0.19
CA GLY A 6 11.61 -14.00 -1.19
C GLY A 6 10.48 -13.11 -1.68
N GLY A 7 10.76 -11.82 -1.87
CA GLY A 7 9.82 -10.86 -2.43
C GLY A 7 10.07 -9.47 -1.89
N ASN A 8 10.41 -8.54 -2.79
CA ASN A 8 10.56 -7.13 -2.47
C ASN A 8 9.15 -6.52 -2.28
N ILE A 9 8.60 -6.65 -1.08
CA ILE A 9 7.37 -6.02 -0.62
C ILE A 9 7.67 -5.50 0.78
N HIS A 10 7.59 -4.18 0.95
CA HIS A 10 8.21 -3.42 2.03
C HIS A 10 7.76 -3.72 3.48
N ASN A 11 7.06 -4.81 3.78
CA ASN A 11 6.74 -5.22 5.16
C ASN A 11 6.35 -6.71 5.23
N PHE A 12 7.15 -7.64 4.68
CA PHE A 12 7.02 -9.03 5.13
C PHE A 12 7.81 -9.16 6.45
N PRO A 13 7.16 -9.53 7.57
CA PRO A 13 7.90 -10.08 8.69
C PRO A 13 8.57 -11.34 8.16
N ALA A 14 9.86 -11.49 8.40
CA ALA A 14 10.51 -12.76 8.16
C ALA A 14 10.09 -13.67 9.33
N TRP A 15 9.09 -14.51 9.11
CA TRP A 15 8.68 -15.51 10.09
C TRP A 15 9.68 -16.67 10.00
N SER A 16 10.54 -16.81 11.00
CA SER A 16 11.36 -18.01 11.15
C SER A 16 10.56 -19.07 11.89
N PHE A 17 10.21 -20.17 11.21
CA PHE A 17 9.58 -21.31 11.85
C PHE A 17 10.66 -22.20 12.48
N ARG A 18 10.61 -22.41 13.79
CA ARG A 18 11.25 -23.56 14.45
C ARG A 18 10.17 -24.58 14.76
N SER A 19 10.18 -25.73 14.09
CA SER A 19 9.39 -26.87 14.57
C SER A 19 10.15 -27.53 15.72
N PHE A 20 9.90 -27.10 16.96
CA PHE A 20 10.19 -27.92 18.13
C PHE A 20 8.90 -28.06 18.93
N ARG A 21 8.24 -29.23 18.78
CA ARG A 21 7.13 -29.68 19.64
C ARG A 21 5.97 -28.68 19.82
N GLY A 22 5.55 -28.00 18.75
CA GLY A 22 4.25 -27.32 18.70
C GLY A 22 4.10 -26.03 19.52
N ARG A 23 5.19 -25.33 19.90
CA ARG A 23 5.10 -23.98 20.48
C ARG A 23 5.79 -22.95 19.60
N ILE A 24 5.02 -21.91 19.23
CA ILE A 24 5.50 -20.74 18.49
C ILE A 24 6.39 -19.91 19.42
N LYS A 25 7.61 -19.58 18.99
CA LYS A 25 8.50 -18.66 19.73
C LYS A 25 8.77 -17.43 18.86
N THR A 26 8.24 -16.29 19.28
CA THR A 26 8.49 -15.01 18.64
C THR A 26 9.95 -14.61 18.84
N ILE A 27 10.69 -14.34 17.76
CA ILE A 27 12.00 -13.71 17.84
C ILE A 27 11.77 -12.20 17.89
N GLU A 28 11.90 -11.59 19.07
CA GLU A 28 11.91 -10.14 19.17
C GLU A 28 13.16 -9.58 18.50
N MET A 29 12.95 -8.75 17.48
CA MET A 29 14.01 -8.00 16.83
C MET A 29 13.76 -6.51 17.08
N LYS A 30 14.71 -5.85 17.75
CA LYS A 30 14.69 -4.39 17.90
C LYS A 30 14.82 -3.75 16.52
N SER A 31 13.87 -2.91 16.14
CA SER A 31 13.86 -2.20 14.86
C SER A 31 14.86 -1.05 14.88
N GLY A 32 15.91 -1.12 14.06
CA GLY A 32 16.72 0.03 13.66
C GLY A 32 16.53 0.36 12.16
N PRO A 33 17.27 1.34 11.62
CA PRO A 33 17.05 1.86 10.27
C PRO A 33 17.36 0.83 9.17
N LEU A 34 16.39 0.69 8.25
CA LEU A 34 16.18 -0.46 7.35
C LEU A 34 17.22 -0.71 6.23
N SER A 35 18.18 0.18 5.93
CA SER A 35 19.01 0.00 4.73
C SER A 35 20.25 -0.88 4.93
N ALA A 36 20.82 -0.92 6.13
CA ALA A 36 21.97 -1.78 6.46
C ALA A 36 21.57 -3.03 7.26
N GLU A 37 20.41 -3.03 7.90
CA GLU A 37 19.99 -4.09 8.82
C GLU A 37 19.33 -5.29 8.13
N GLY A 38 18.78 -5.12 6.92
CA GLY A 38 18.09 -6.19 6.19
C GLY A 38 18.97 -7.45 6.01
N PRO A 39 20.18 -7.32 5.41
CA PRO A 39 21.09 -8.45 5.25
C PRO A 39 21.54 -9.09 6.57
N LEU A 40 21.71 -8.29 7.63
CA LEU A 40 22.10 -8.79 8.96
C LEU A 40 20.96 -9.56 9.63
N ARG A 41 19.73 -9.05 9.52
CA ARG A 41 18.51 -9.74 9.97
C ARG A 41 18.37 -11.09 9.28
N ASP A 42 18.47 -11.10 7.95
CA ASP A 42 18.28 -12.33 7.17
C ASP A 42 19.35 -13.37 7.52
N LYS A 43 20.61 -12.96 7.74
CA LYS A 43 21.68 -13.83 8.25
C LYS A 43 21.38 -14.40 9.63
N LYS A 44 20.88 -13.58 10.56
CA LYS A 44 20.52 -14.04 11.91
C LYS A 44 19.41 -15.09 11.85
N ILE A 45 18.38 -14.84 11.06
CA ILE A 45 17.28 -15.80 10.85
C ILE A 45 17.83 -17.10 10.26
N LEU A 46 18.68 -17.01 9.24
CA LEU A 46 19.27 -18.18 8.60
C LEU A 46 20.03 -19.05 9.61
N ASN A 47 20.78 -18.43 10.52
CA ASN A 47 21.54 -19.15 11.54
C ASN A 47 20.64 -19.91 12.53
N GLU A 48 19.45 -19.39 12.80
CA GLU A 48 18.52 -19.90 13.83
C GLU A 48 17.55 -21.00 13.33
N VAL A 49 17.52 -21.27 12.03
CA VAL A 49 16.62 -22.26 11.41
C VAL A 49 17.38 -23.49 10.90
N ASP A 50 16.73 -24.66 10.98
CA ASP A 50 17.26 -25.92 10.44
C ASP A 50 16.86 -26.12 8.97
N THR A 51 15.72 -25.56 8.58
CA THR A 51 15.13 -25.68 7.25
C THR A 51 14.87 -24.31 6.63
N VAL A 52 15.20 -24.16 5.35
CA VAL A 52 15.02 -22.95 4.55
C VAL A 52 14.17 -23.27 3.33
N VAL A 53 13.15 -22.47 3.05
CA VAL A 53 12.35 -22.62 1.83
C VAL A 53 12.44 -21.35 0.98
N ALA A 54 13.01 -21.50 -0.22
CA ALA A 54 13.15 -20.45 -1.21
C ALA A 54 11.90 -20.37 -2.09
N VAL A 55 11.09 -19.31 -1.94
CA VAL A 55 9.82 -19.15 -2.69
C VAL A 55 9.99 -18.26 -3.92
N SER A 56 10.57 -17.06 -3.78
CA SER A 56 10.82 -16.15 -4.91
C SER A 56 12.16 -15.43 -4.75
N VAL A 57 13.21 -16.05 -5.27
CA VAL A 57 14.59 -15.57 -5.20
C VAL A 57 14.97 -14.97 -6.55
N ARG A 58 15.30 -13.68 -6.53
CA ARG A 58 15.83 -12.95 -7.69
C ARG A 58 17.29 -13.33 -7.93
N ASP A 59 17.74 -13.19 -9.17
CA ASP A 59 19.16 -13.27 -9.44
C ASP A 59 19.93 -12.11 -8.76
N ASN A 60 21.16 -12.39 -8.35
CA ASN A 60 22.08 -11.45 -7.68
C ASN A 60 21.47 -10.75 -6.45
N GLY A 61 20.46 -11.35 -5.82
CA GLY A 61 19.85 -10.86 -4.59
C GLY A 61 20.48 -11.48 -3.34
N ASN A 62 20.42 -10.77 -2.21
CA ASN A 62 20.86 -11.27 -0.90
C ASN A 62 20.32 -12.68 -0.58
N MET A 63 19.07 -12.96 -0.97
CA MET A 63 18.44 -14.26 -0.73
C MET A 63 19.08 -15.43 -1.50
N LEU A 64 19.67 -15.17 -2.67
CA LEU A 64 20.38 -16.20 -3.43
C LEU A 64 21.68 -16.57 -2.70
N GLU A 65 22.45 -15.56 -2.28
CA GLU A 65 23.68 -15.76 -1.51
C GLU A 65 23.41 -16.49 -0.20
N LEU A 66 22.36 -16.11 0.53
CA LEU A 66 21.95 -16.77 1.76
C LEU A 66 21.46 -18.20 1.53
N GLY A 67 20.73 -18.46 0.46
CA GLY A 67 20.32 -19.81 0.07
C GLY A 67 21.53 -20.71 -0.20
N LEU A 68 22.50 -20.22 -0.97
CA LEU A 68 23.75 -20.95 -1.25
C LEU A 68 24.58 -21.16 0.02
N LYS A 69 24.65 -20.16 0.91
CA LYS A 69 25.32 -20.30 2.20
C LYS A 69 24.65 -21.36 3.08
N ALA A 70 23.32 -21.39 3.13
CA ALA A 70 22.60 -22.40 3.92
C ALA A 70 22.95 -23.83 3.50
N ILE A 71 23.15 -24.05 2.20
CA ILE A 71 23.63 -25.33 1.66
C ILE A 71 25.03 -25.63 2.16
N ALA A 72 25.95 -24.65 2.08
CA ALA A 72 27.32 -24.82 2.58
C ALA A 72 27.36 -25.12 4.09
N ASP A 73 26.45 -24.51 4.84
CA ASP A 73 26.26 -24.74 6.28
C ASP A 73 25.47 -26.04 6.57
N LYS A 74 25.21 -26.88 5.56
CA LYS A 74 24.49 -28.17 5.64
C LYS A 74 23.06 -28.09 6.20
N LYS A 75 22.40 -26.95 6.06
CA LYS A 75 20.98 -26.78 6.39
C LYS A 75 20.11 -27.46 5.34
N GLU A 76 18.90 -27.83 5.71
CA GLU A 76 17.94 -28.36 4.75
C GLU A 76 17.38 -27.20 3.92
N VAL A 77 17.58 -27.22 2.61
CA VAL A 77 17.08 -26.18 1.70
C VAL A 77 16.12 -26.79 0.70
N PHE A 78 14.97 -26.14 0.54
CA PHE A 78 13.99 -26.45 -0.49
C PHE A 78 13.76 -25.23 -1.39
N VAL A 79 13.43 -25.49 -2.65
CA VAL A 79 13.06 -24.46 -3.61
C VAL A 79 11.66 -24.72 -4.14
N ILE A 80 10.82 -23.69 -4.18
CA ILE A 80 9.53 -23.76 -4.88
C ILE A 80 9.80 -23.63 -6.38
N PRO A 81 9.31 -24.57 -7.20
CA PRO A 81 9.43 -24.46 -8.64
C PRO A 81 8.86 -23.12 -9.13
N PRO A 82 9.58 -22.40 -10.01
CA PRO A 82 9.10 -21.14 -10.52
C PRO A 82 7.82 -21.35 -11.34
N PRO A 83 6.75 -20.56 -11.11
CA PRO A 83 5.51 -20.69 -11.86
C PRO A 83 5.65 -20.21 -13.32
N ASP A 84 6.66 -19.38 -13.61
CA ASP A 84 6.92 -18.81 -14.93
C ASP A 84 8.42 -18.51 -15.15
N ASN A 85 8.72 -18.03 -16.36
CA ASN A 85 10.08 -17.63 -16.76
C ASN A 85 10.43 -16.18 -16.39
N SER A 86 9.67 -15.54 -15.50
CA SER A 86 9.96 -14.15 -15.13
C SER A 86 11.31 -14.02 -14.41
N LYS A 87 11.95 -12.86 -14.58
CA LYS A 87 13.23 -12.53 -13.93
C LYS A 87 13.20 -12.59 -12.39
N TYR A 88 12.00 -12.61 -11.80
CA TYR A 88 11.83 -12.67 -10.35
C TYR A 88 12.23 -14.02 -9.75
N PHE A 89 12.26 -15.08 -10.56
CA PHE A 89 12.58 -16.43 -10.14
C PHE A 89 13.90 -16.98 -10.70
N GLU A 90 14.75 -16.14 -11.29
CA GLU A 90 16.06 -16.60 -11.80
C GLU A 90 16.94 -17.19 -10.68
N GLY A 91 16.85 -16.66 -9.47
CA GLY A 91 17.53 -17.22 -8.31
C GLY A 91 17.01 -18.61 -7.95
N ASN A 92 15.69 -18.85 -8.00
CA ASN A 92 15.13 -20.21 -7.83
C ASN A 92 15.71 -21.17 -8.87
N ARG A 93 15.77 -20.75 -10.14
CA ARG A 93 16.34 -21.59 -11.21
C ARG A 93 17.81 -21.92 -10.97
N LYS A 94 18.61 -20.95 -10.49
CA LYS A 94 20.02 -21.21 -10.11
C LYS A 94 20.13 -22.19 -8.95
N LEU A 95 19.29 -22.03 -7.93
CA LEU A 95 19.23 -22.94 -6.78
C LEU A 95 18.83 -24.37 -7.21
N LEU A 96 17.84 -24.51 -8.11
CA LEU A 96 17.45 -25.81 -8.67
C LEU A 96 18.58 -26.44 -9.52
N LYS A 97 19.27 -25.65 -10.34
CA LYS A 97 20.44 -26.11 -11.11
C LYS A 97 21.59 -26.58 -10.21
N ALA A 98 21.69 -26.03 -9.00
CA ALA A 98 22.63 -26.49 -7.98
C ALA A 98 22.21 -27.81 -7.28
N GLY A 99 21.13 -28.45 -7.74
CA GLY A 99 20.68 -29.75 -7.24
C GLY A 99 19.82 -29.68 -5.98
N ILE A 100 19.31 -28.50 -5.61
CA ILE A 100 18.47 -28.36 -4.42
C ILE A 100 17.11 -29.04 -4.64
N LYS A 101 16.62 -29.70 -3.60
CA LYS A 101 15.32 -30.37 -3.60
C LYS A 101 14.19 -29.38 -3.87
N THR A 102 13.24 -29.81 -4.70
CA THR A 102 11.99 -29.09 -4.87
C THR A 102 11.06 -29.35 -3.69
N LEU A 103 10.31 -28.33 -3.29
CA LEU A 103 9.13 -28.51 -2.45
C LEU A 103 7.93 -28.09 -3.28
N ASN A 104 7.11 -29.06 -3.64
CA ASN A 104 5.85 -28.80 -4.32
C ASN A 104 4.84 -28.33 -3.28
N ILE A 105 4.38 -27.10 -3.42
CA ILE A 105 3.32 -26.56 -2.58
C ILE A 105 2.14 -26.29 -3.48
N GLU A 106 1.06 -26.98 -3.19
CA GLU A 106 -0.23 -26.62 -3.73
C GLU A 106 -0.80 -25.53 -2.82
N ILE A 107 -0.76 -24.29 -3.31
CA ILE A 107 -1.40 -23.16 -2.63
C ILE A 107 -2.80 -23.05 -3.18
N GLN A 108 -3.78 -23.50 -2.40
CA GLN A 108 -5.16 -23.12 -2.63
C GLN A 108 -5.33 -21.69 -2.12
N LEU A 109 -5.26 -20.73 -3.03
CA LEU A 109 -5.62 -19.36 -2.70
C LEU A 109 -7.15 -19.31 -2.62
N PRO A 110 -7.74 -19.01 -1.44
CA PRO A 110 -9.17 -18.79 -1.39
C PRO A 110 -9.49 -17.61 -2.30
N GLU A 111 -10.61 -17.67 -3.03
CA GLU A 111 -11.05 -16.48 -3.76
C GLU A 111 -11.25 -15.35 -2.74
N PRO A 112 -10.62 -14.18 -2.95
CA PRO A 112 -10.74 -13.09 -2.01
C PRO A 112 -12.22 -12.71 -1.89
N LYS A 113 -12.73 -12.67 -0.65
CA LYS A 113 -14.11 -12.24 -0.41
C LYS A 113 -14.21 -10.77 -0.82
N LYS A 114 -14.77 -10.54 -2.01
CA LYS A 114 -14.98 -9.20 -2.53
C LYS A 114 -15.97 -8.48 -1.62
N SER A 115 -15.58 -7.29 -1.17
CA SER A 115 -16.52 -6.41 -0.49
C SER A 115 -17.65 -6.05 -1.46
N LYS A 116 -18.89 -6.15 -0.98
CA LYS A 116 -20.02 -5.60 -1.74
C LYS A 116 -19.87 -4.08 -1.78
N PRO A 117 -19.97 -3.45 -2.96
CA PRO A 117 -19.88 -2.01 -3.03
C PRO A 117 -21.05 -1.35 -2.28
N ILE A 118 -20.72 -0.37 -1.45
CA ILE A 118 -21.68 0.53 -0.83
C ILE A 118 -21.77 1.76 -1.74
N PHE A 119 -22.89 1.94 -2.42
CA PHE A 119 -23.09 3.06 -3.33
C PHE A 119 -23.99 4.12 -2.72
N ALA A 120 -23.65 5.39 -2.95
CA ALA A 120 -24.64 6.46 -2.90
C ALA A 120 -25.29 6.52 -4.29
N GLU A 121 -26.60 6.28 -4.39
CA GLU A 121 -27.36 6.24 -5.66
C GLU A 121 -27.52 7.61 -6.35
N ASN A 122 -26.81 8.63 -5.88
CA ASN A 122 -27.00 9.99 -6.34
C ASN A 122 -25.96 10.33 -7.42
N SER A 123 -26.41 11.03 -8.45
CA SER A 123 -25.53 11.76 -9.36
C SER A 123 -25.45 13.22 -8.89
N PRO A 124 -24.26 13.84 -8.92
CA PRO A 124 -24.12 15.22 -8.49
C PRO A 124 -24.87 16.16 -9.42
N SER A 125 -25.71 17.03 -8.84
CA SER A 125 -26.42 18.10 -9.57
C SER A 125 -25.57 19.35 -9.80
N SER A 126 -24.36 19.40 -9.24
CA SER A 126 -23.44 20.53 -9.29
C SER A 126 -21.98 20.06 -9.34
N ASP A 127 -21.06 20.98 -9.60
CA ASP A 127 -19.63 20.69 -9.54
C ASP A 127 -19.20 20.17 -8.16
N CYS A 128 -18.40 19.11 -8.18
CA CYS A 128 -17.89 18.43 -6.99
C CYS A 128 -16.37 18.37 -7.01
N ILE A 129 -15.78 18.32 -5.81
CA ILE A 129 -14.42 17.84 -5.62
C ILE A 129 -14.45 16.35 -5.29
N TRP A 130 -13.41 15.62 -5.70
CA TRP A 130 -13.35 14.17 -5.60
C TRP A 130 -12.13 13.72 -4.79
N HIS A 131 -12.36 12.86 -3.81
CA HIS A 131 -11.32 12.08 -3.13
C HIS A 131 -11.27 10.69 -3.74
N PHE A 132 -10.20 10.38 -4.48
CA PHE A 132 -10.00 9.05 -5.03
C PHE A 132 -9.34 8.13 -4.02
N THR A 133 -9.99 7.00 -3.75
CA THR A 133 -9.46 5.98 -2.86
C THR A 133 -8.34 5.22 -3.57
N LYS A 134 -7.48 4.60 -2.76
CA LYS A 134 -6.29 3.89 -3.24
C LYS A 134 -6.13 2.62 -2.45
N ARG A 135 -5.59 1.60 -3.11
CA ARG A 135 -5.09 0.40 -2.45
C ARG A 135 -4.15 0.75 -1.31
N SER A 136 -4.30 0.04 -0.19
CA SER A 136 -3.27 -0.04 0.85
C SER A 136 -2.51 -1.36 0.71
N THR A 137 -1.19 -1.32 0.87
CA THR A 137 -0.35 -2.55 0.94
C THR A 137 0.09 -2.84 2.37
N CYS A 138 -0.55 -2.21 3.35
CA CYS A 138 -0.22 -2.23 4.76
C CYS A 138 -1.52 -2.23 5.57
N PRO A 139 -1.45 -2.49 6.89
CA PRO A 139 -2.60 -2.36 7.78
C PRO A 139 -3.36 -1.05 7.55
N TRP A 140 -4.68 -1.08 7.72
CA TRP A 140 -5.47 0.14 7.71
C TRP A 140 -5.00 1.11 8.81
N PRO A 141 -5.23 2.42 8.66
CA PRO A 141 -5.05 3.34 9.79
C PRO A 141 -5.86 2.86 11.01
N GLY A 142 -5.16 2.60 12.13
CA GLY A 142 -5.76 2.09 13.36
C GLY A 142 -5.83 0.57 13.47
N GLN A 143 -5.50 -0.18 12.41
CA GLN A 143 -5.37 -1.64 12.45
C GLN A 143 -3.94 -2.02 12.83
N SER A 144 -3.80 -2.92 13.79
CA SER A 144 -2.53 -3.52 14.16
C SER A 144 -2.02 -4.46 13.06
N LEU A 145 -0.75 -4.83 13.15
CA LEU A 145 -0.15 -5.74 12.19
C LEU A 145 -0.72 -7.16 12.32
N ASP A 146 -1.04 -7.60 13.54
CA ASP A 146 -1.59 -8.92 13.82
C ASP A 146 -3.03 -9.02 13.27
N GLU A 147 -3.90 -8.05 13.57
CA GLU A 147 -5.26 -7.98 13.01
C GLU A 147 -5.25 -7.96 11.47
N TYR A 148 -4.27 -7.28 10.87
CA TYR A 148 -4.11 -7.28 9.42
C TYR A 148 -3.80 -8.69 8.89
N PHE A 149 -2.86 -9.41 9.49
CA PHE A 149 -2.54 -10.76 9.05
C PHE A 149 -3.67 -11.75 9.31
N GLU A 150 -4.34 -11.66 10.45
CA GLU A 150 -5.52 -12.47 10.75
C GLU A 150 -6.60 -12.24 9.69
N SER A 151 -6.91 -10.97 9.36
CA SER A 151 -7.91 -10.67 8.32
C SER A 151 -7.57 -11.26 6.95
N LEU A 152 -6.28 -11.35 6.60
CA LEU A 152 -5.81 -11.98 5.37
C LEU A 152 -5.93 -13.51 5.41
N ILE A 153 -5.57 -14.12 6.54
CA ILE A 153 -5.63 -15.58 6.75
C ILE A 153 -7.08 -16.06 6.74
N ASP A 154 -7.96 -15.34 7.42
CA ASP A 154 -9.38 -15.65 7.54
C ASP A 154 -10.18 -15.23 6.28
N ASN A 155 -9.50 -14.57 5.33
CA ASN A 155 -10.08 -14.06 4.09
C ASN A 155 -11.35 -13.24 4.41
N GLU A 156 -11.21 -12.28 5.32
CA GLU A 156 -12.31 -11.40 5.71
C GLU A 156 -12.69 -10.47 4.55
N PRO A 157 -13.98 -10.09 4.41
CA PRO A 157 -14.36 -9.05 3.45
C PRO A 157 -13.57 -7.77 3.71
N GLY A 158 -12.91 -7.26 2.67
CA GLY A 158 -12.09 -6.05 2.78
C GLY A 158 -10.61 -6.28 3.07
N SER A 159 -10.20 -7.51 3.40
CA SER A 159 -8.80 -7.87 3.71
C SER A 159 -7.85 -7.70 2.52
N SER A 160 -8.37 -7.63 1.29
CA SER A 160 -7.55 -7.40 0.09
C SER A 160 -6.95 -5.99 0.01
N HIS A 161 -7.47 -5.07 0.83
CA HIS A 161 -7.05 -3.68 0.90
C HIS A 161 -7.07 -2.96 -0.46
N SER A 162 -8.01 -3.35 -1.32
CA SER A 162 -8.24 -2.69 -2.61
C SER A 162 -8.78 -1.27 -2.44
N ALA A 163 -8.78 -0.48 -3.52
CA ALA A 163 -9.41 0.85 -3.47
C ALA A 163 -10.93 0.78 -3.21
N LEU A 164 -11.62 -0.29 -3.66
CA LEU A 164 -13.01 -0.54 -3.28
C LEU A 164 -13.14 -0.78 -1.77
N ASP A 165 -12.26 -1.61 -1.20
CA ASP A 165 -12.30 -1.88 0.25
C ASP A 165 -12.06 -0.60 1.05
N ALA A 166 -11.15 0.25 0.59
CA ALA A 166 -10.92 1.57 1.17
C ALA A 166 -12.16 2.47 1.06
N LEU A 167 -12.87 2.47 -0.07
CA LEU A 167 -14.12 3.22 -0.25
C LEU A 167 -15.19 2.74 0.73
N ASN A 168 -15.42 1.43 0.79
CA ASN A 168 -16.39 0.83 1.70
C ASN A 168 -16.07 1.16 3.16
N ARG A 169 -14.80 1.05 3.55
CA ARG A 169 -14.35 1.40 4.90
C ARG A 169 -14.63 2.87 5.22
N ILE A 170 -14.33 3.80 4.30
CA ILE A 170 -14.61 5.22 4.49
C ILE A 170 -16.12 5.47 4.66
N LEU A 171 -16.96 4.82 3.86
CA LEU A 171 -18.42 4.99 3.93
C LEU A 171 -19.01 4.40 5.22
N GLN A 172 -18.48 3.26 5.67
CA GLN A 172 -18.87 2.62 6.94
C GLN A 172 -18.44 3.45 8.16
N GLU A 173 -17.18 3.88 8.20
CA GLU A 173 -16.64 4.72 9.28
C GLU A 173 -17.11 6.18 9.20
N LYS A 174 -17.65 6.59 8.06
CA LYS A 174 -17.94 7.98 7.71
C LYS A 174 -16.73 8.89 7.94
N CYS A 175 -15.54 8.42 7.59
CA CYS A 175 -14.29 9.15 7.87
C CYS A 175 -13.27 8.95 6.76
N ILE A 176 -12.74 10.05 6.21
CA ILE A 176 -11.56 10.02 5.35
C ILE A 176 -10.33 10.34 6.21
N ARG A 177 -9.44 9.35 6.36
CA ARG A 177 -8.21 9.49 7.16
C ARG A 177 -7.17 10.32 6.41
N ALA A 178 -6.58 11.28 7.10
CA ALA A 178 -5.54 12.14 6.56
C ALA A 178 -4.19 11.43 6.45
N SER A 179 -3.36 11.89 5.51
CA SER A 179 -1.99 11.39 5.32
C SER A 179 -0.99 12.53 5.25
N LYS A 180 0.22 12.27 5.74
CA LYS A 180 1.38 13.18 5.70
C LYS A 180 2.42 12.81 4.64
N LYS A 181 2.25 11.69 3.94
CA LYS A 181 3.34 11.01 3.20
C LYS A 181 3.93 11.84 2.06
N LEU A 182 3.12 12.62 1.36
CA LEU A 182 3.53 13.41 0.18
C LEU A 182 3.43 14.92 0.40
N ILE A 183 3.22 15.35 1.64
CA ILE A 183 2.95 16.75 1.96
C ILE A 183 4.20 17.39 2.55
N LYS A 184 4.64 18.51 1.96
CA LYS A 184 5.75 19.31 2.50
C LYS A 184 5.40 19.77 3.92
N GLY A 185 6.31 19.60 4.87
CA GLY A 185 6.05 19.88 6.29
C GLY A 185 5.27 18.79 7.02
N LYS A 186 4.92 17.67 6.37
CA LYS A 186 4.26 16.50 6.97
C LYS A 186 2.92 16.82 7.64
N TYR A 187 2.20 17.83 7.15
CA TYR A 187 0.83 18.09 7.61
C TYR A 187 -0.08 16.91 7.25
N PRO A 188 -0.89 16.39 8.19
CA PRO A 188 -1.89 15.39 7.87
C PRO A 188 -3.03 16.07 7.11
N VAL A 189 -3.23 15.71 5.84
CA VAL A 189 -4.32 16.26 5.04
C VAL A 189 -5.10 15.17 4.32
N VAL A 190 -6.36 15.46 3.99
CA VAL A 190 -7.11 14.72 2.98
C VAL A 190 -7.04 15.53 1.68
N CYS A 191 -6.59 14.88 0.60
CA CYS A 191 -6.51 15.50 -0.72
C CYS A 191 -7.75 15.19 -1.56
N PHE A 192 -8.19 16.18 -2.32
CA PHE A 192 -9.26 16.11 -3.30
C PHE A 192 -8.80 16.75 -4.61
N THR A 193 -9.59 16.57 -5.67
CA THR A 193 -9.39 17.20 -6.97
C THR A 193 -10.72 17.73 -7.50
N ALA A 194 -10.72 18.92 -8.09
CA ALA A 194 -11.89 19.46 -8.78
C ALA A 194 -12.05 18.91 -10.21
N CYS A 195 -11.14 18.04 -10.68
CA CYS A 195 -11.31 17.37 -11.95
C CYS A 195 -12.42 16.33 -11.89
N SER A 196 -13.21 16.23 -12.97
CA SER A 196 -14.22 15.18 -13.08
C SER A 196 -13.58 13.79 -13.10
N PRO A 197 -14.26 12.75 -12.59
CA PRO A 197 -13.75 11.39 -12.61
C PRO A 197 -13.32 10.92 -14.00
N LYS A 198 -14.12 11.23 -15.02
CA LYS A 198 -13.83 10.93 -16.43
C LYS A 198 -12.50 11.54 -16.89
N LYS A 199 -12.23 12.80 -16.53
CA LYS A 199 -10.97 13.47 -16.87
C LYS A 199 -9.78 12.79 -16.18
N LEU A 200 -9.93 12.42 -14.91
CA LEU A 200 -8.87 11.79 -14.12
C LEU A 200 -8.54 10.38 -14.61
N MET A 201 -9.55 9.59 -15.02
CA MET A 201 -9.31 8.28 -15.60
C MET A 201 -8.54 8.38 -16.93
N GLY A 202 -8.76 9.43 -17.72
CA GLY A 202 -7.94 9.74 -18.90
C GLY A 202 -6.47 10.09 -18.58
N MET A 203 -6.17 10.46 -17.33
CA MET A 203 -4.82 10.79 -16.84
C MET A 203 -4.19 9.65 -16.02
N LYS A 204 -4.80 8.46 -16.04
CA LYS A 204 -4.35 7.31 -15.27
C LYS A 204 -3.00 6.81 -15.78
N GLN A 205 -2.01 6.77 -14.90
CA GLN A 205 -0.65 6.36 -15.19
C GLN A 205 -0.05 5.63 -13.99
N TYR A 206 0.75 4.60 -14.28
CA TYR A 206 1.49 3.88 -13.26
C TYR A 206 2.70 4.69 -12.83
N ARG A 207 2.79 5.02 -11.54
CA ARG A 207 3.93 5.75 -10.96
C ARG A 207 4.88 4.73 -10.35
N ALA A 208 5.90 4.33 -11.12
CA ALA A 208 6.87 3.31 -10.71
C ALA A 208 7.57 3.63 -9.38
N ALA A 209 7.96 4.90 -9.16
CA ALA A 209 8.57 5.35 -7.91
C ALA A 209 7.66 5.19 -6.66
N LEU A 210 6.34 5.10 -6.87
CA LEU A 210 5.34 4.91 -5.81
C LEU A 210 4.73 3.51 -5.82
N LEU A 211 5.11 2.67 -6.80
CA LEU A 211 4.59 1.32 -7.04
C LEU A 211 3.05 1.27 -7.08
N ARG A 212 2.41 2.26 -7.70
CA ARG A 212 0.95 2.36 -7.76
C ARG A 212 0.47 3.22 -8.92
N TRP A 213 -0.79 3.04 -9.30
CA TRP A 213 -1.51 3.98 -10.16
C TRP A 213 -1.72 5.32 -9.43
N ASN A 214 -1.67 6.43 -10.16
CA ASN A 214 -1.99 7.74 -9.59
C ASN A 214 -3.48 7.86 -9.18
N TYR A 215 -4.36 7.23 -9.96
CA TYR A 215 -5.80 7.14 -9.73
C TYR A 215 -6.28 5.69 -9.85
N GLU A 216 -7.15 5.28 -8.93
CA GLU A 216 -7.91 4.02 -8.98
C GLU A 216 -9.39 4.35 -9.24
N PRO A 217 -10.21 3.41 -9.74
CA PRO A 217 -11.55 3.72 -10.27
C PRO A 217 -12.62 3.94 -9.19
N PHE A 218 -12.25 4.51 -8.05
CA PHE A 218 -13.12 4.68 -6.89
C PHE A 218 -12.91 6.03 -6.24
N GLY A 219 -14.00 6.72 -5.93
CA GLY A 219 -13.89 7.99 -5.23
C GLY A 219 -15.16 8.46 -4.56
N ILE A 220 -15.00 9.47 -3.72
CA ILE A 220 -16.06 10.16 -2.99
C ILE A 220 -16.10 11.61 -3.47
N GLY A 221 -17.25 12.04 -3.95
CA GLY A 221 -17.53 13.40 -4.40
C GLY A 221 -18.26 14.20 -3.34
N ILE A 222 -17.90 15.48 -3.18
CA ILE A 222 -18.58 16.45 -2.33
C ILE A 222 -18.78 17.74 -3.14
N PRO A 223 -19.98 18.35 -3.17
CA PRO A 223 -20.23 19.62 -3.83
C PRO A 223 -19.25 20.70 -3.34
N ILE A 224 -18.77 21.55 -4.24
CA ILE A 224 -17.75 22.56 -3.90
C ILE A 224 -18.18 23.47 -2.74
N GLU A 225 -19.45 23.89 -2.71
CA GLU A 225 -19.95 24.78 -1.65
C GLU A 225 -20.00 24.09 -0.28
N ILE A 226 -20.35 22.81 -0.25
CA ILE A 226 -20.30 21.98 0.96
C ILE A 226 -18.85 21.71 1.38
N ALA A 227 -17.97 21.44 0.42
CA ALA A 227 -16.56 21.26 0.68
C ALA A 227 -15.92 22.49 1.36
N LYS A 228 -16.25 23.70 0.87
CA LYS A 228 -15.79 24.95 1.49
C LYS A 228 -16.34 25.11 2.91
N SER A 229 -17.62 24.79 3.14
CA SER A 229 -18.26 24.95 4.46
C SER A 229 -17.65 24.05 5.53
N VAL A 230 -17.12 22.88 5.15
CA VAL A 230 -16.38 21.97 6.04
C VAL A 230 -14.86 22.20 6.04
N GLY A 231 -14.39 23.33 5.49
CA GLY A 231 -13.00 23.76 5.61
C GLY A 231 -12.02 23.20 4.57
N ILE A 232 -12.53 22.56 3.51
CA ILE A 232 -11.70 22.13 2.38
C ILE A 232 -11.36 23.35 1.52
N LYS A 233 -10.08 23.51 1.17
CA LYS A 233 -9.58 24.69 0.45
C LYS A 233 -8.74 24.28 -0.76
N PRO A 234 -8.72 25.08 -1.85
CA PRO A 234 -7.83 24.83 -2.98
C PRO A 234 -6.37 24.98 -2.57
N VAL A 235 -5.48 24.20 -3.18
CA VAL A 235 -4.03 24.35 -2.97
C VAL A 235 -3.49 25.62 -3.63
N LYS A 236 -2.35 26.10 -3.13
CA LYS A 236 -1.57 27.21 -3.66
C LYS A 236 -0.37 26.65 -4.41
N TYR A 237 -0.43 26.70 -5.74
CA TYR A 237 0.67 26.31 -6.64
C TYR A 237 1.75 27.40 -6.62
N LEU A 238 2.86 27.13 -5.93
CA LEU A 238 3.88 28.13 -5.65
C LEU A 238 5.29 27.56 -5.84
N SER A 239 6.22 28.44 -6.17
CA SER A 239 7.64 28.11 -6.21
C SER A 239 8.17 27.80 -4.80
N PRO A 240 9.30 27.07 -4.66
CA PRO A 240 9.90 26.81 -3.35
C PRO A 240 10.25 28.08 -2.56
N GLU A 241 10.62 29.15 -3.23
CA GLU A 241 11.03 30.44 -2.64
C GLU A 241 9.83 31.14 -2.00
N GLN A 242 8.65 31.02 -2.60
CA GLN A 242 7.41 31.60 -2.08
C GLN A 242 6.87 30.89 -0.83
N TYR A 243 7.36 29.69 -0.52
CA TYR A 243 6.89 28.90 0.62
C TYR A 243 7.09 29.60 1.97
N SER A 244 8.20 30.35 2.13
CA SER A 244 8.53 31.04 3.39
C SER A 244 7.51 32.13 3.74
N GLY A 245 6.92 32.77 2.72
CA GLY A 245 5.90 33.81 2.88
C GLY A 245 4.50 33.29 3.21
N ILE A 246 4.28 31.97 3.18
CA ILE A 246 2.98 31.38 3.53
C ILE A 246 2.83 31.35 5.06
N LYS A 247 1.71 31.89 5.53
CA LYS A 247 1.34 31.84 6.96
C LYS A 247 1.34 30.39 7.46
N PRO A 248 1.88 30.10 8.65
CA PRO A 248 2.04 28.72 9.15
C PRO A 248 0.78 27.86 9.02
N GLU A 249 -0.38 28.42 9.34
CA GLU A 249 -1.69 27.77 9.29
C GLU A 249 -2.17 27.42 7.88
N GLU A 250 -1.60 28.01 6.82
CA GLU A 250 -1.94 27.73 5.42
C GLU A 250 -0.87 26.90 4.70
N ARG A 251 0.25 26.57 5.35
CA ARG A 251 1.35 25.85 4.70
C ARG A 251 0.96 24.46 4.19
N PHE A 252 -0.08 23.85 4.76
CA PHE A 252 -0.64 22.59 4.27
C PHE A 252 -1.26 22.72 2.87
N LEU A 253 -1.62 23.94 2.43
CA LEU A 253 -2.13 24.24 1.09
C LEU A 253 -1.02 24.39 0.05
N TYR A 254 0.26 24.41 0.43
CA TYR A 254 1.34 24.55 -0.54
C TYR A 254 1.45 23.32 -1.46
N GLN A 255 1.47 23.57 -2.77
CA GLN A 255 1.83 22.58 -3.79
C GLN A 255 3.00 23.11 -4.61
N LYS A 256 4.09 22.33 -4.69
CA LYS A 256 5.29 22.73 -5.45
C LYS A 256 4.93 22.89 -6.92
N HIS A 257 5.23 24.06 -7.47
CA HIS A 257 4.98 24.38 -8.87
C HIS A 257 6.23 25.02 -9.48
N LEU A 258 6.84 24.32 -10.43
CA LEU A 258 8.02 24.74 -11.20
C LEU A 258 7.82 24.25 -12.64
N PRO A 259 6.95 24.89 -13.43
CA PRO A 259 6.74 24.50 -14.81
C PRO A 259 7.97 24.81 -15.68
N PRO A 260 8.28 23.98 -16.70
CA PRO A 260 7.51 22.80 -17.12
C PRO A 260 7.84 21.50 -16.37
N GLU A 261 8.90 21.47 -15.55
CA GLU A 261 9.41 20.21 -14.97
C GLU A 261 8.45 19.60 -13.95
N ILE A 262 7.75 20.45 -13.19
CA ILE A 262 6.85 20.06 -12.10
C ILE A 262 5.60 20.93 -12.19
N ASP A 263 4.65 20.47 -13.00
CA ASP A 263 3.32 21.07 -13.11
C ASP A 263 2.21 20.06 -12.76
N TYR A 264 1.64 20.22 -11.55
CA TYR A 264 0.47 19.49 -11.08
C TYR A 264 -0.81 20.35 -11.08
N SER A 265 -0.79 21.53 -11.72
CA SER A 265 -1.93 22.45 -11.76
C SER A 265 -3.14 21.85 -12.47
N ALA A 266 -2.89 20.96 -13.44
CA ALA A 266 -3.91 20.20 -14.14
C ALA A 266 -4.79 19.35 -13.22
N GLU A 267 -4.29 18.93 -12.05
CA GLU A 267 -5.04 18.14 -11.07
C GLU A 267 -6.03 18.98 -10.27
N GLN A 268 -5.92 20.31 -10.26
CA GLN A 268 -6.82 21.21 -9.52
C GLN A 268 -7.05 20.73 -8.08
N GLU A 269 -5.97 20.57 -7.31
CA GLU A 269 -5.98 19.92 -6.00
C GLU A 269 -6.64 20.80 -4.92
N TRP A 270 -7.36 20.15 -4.01
CA TRP A 270 -7.94 20.73 -2.81
C TRP A 270 -7.52 19.92 -1.58
N ARG A 271 -7.47 20.54 -0.40
CA ARG A 271 -7.04 19.89 0.84
C ARG A 271 -7.92 20.25 2.03
N HIS A 272 -8.17 19.25 2.87
CA HIS A 272 -8.69 19.38 4.23
C HIS A 272 -7.56 19.11 5.23
N LEU A 273 -7.46 19.89 6.30
CA LEU A 273 -6.46 19.65 7.36
C LEU A 273 -7.00 18.64 8.37
N GLY A 274 -6.29 17.53 8.57
CA GLY A 274 -6.71 16.43 9.43
C GLY A 274 -7.76 15.52 8.79
N ASP A 275 -8.19 14.51 9.54
CA ASP A 275 -9.24 13.58 9.13
C ASP A 275 -10.54 14.33 8.82
N LEU A 276 -11.25 13.92 7.78
CA LEU A 276 -12.56 14.47 7.43
C LEU A 276 -13.67 13.55 7.93
N ASN A 277 -14.44 14.01 8.92
CA ASN A 277 -15.63 13.32 9.40
C ASN A 277 -16.82 13.61 8.45
N LEU A 278 -17.20 12.61 7.66
CA LEU A 278 -18.30 12.67 6.71
C LEU A 278 -19.67 12.70 7.41
N SER A 279 -19.76 12.38 8.69
CA SER A 279 -21.01 12.51 9.46
C SER A 279 -21.48 13.97 9.59
N ASN A 280 -20.59 14.93 9.35
CA ASN A 280 -20.90 16.35 9.34
C ASN A 280 -21.46 16.82 7.97
N ILE A 281 -21.55 15.92 6.99
CA ILE A 281 -22.07 16.19 5.66
C ILE A 281 -23.35 15.36 5.49
N SER A 282 -24.39 15.94 4.92
CA SER A 282 -25.62 15.21 4.61
C SER A 282 -25.31 14.06 3.65
N ASN A 283 -25.88 12.88 3.89
CA ASN A 283 -25.73 11.73 2.98
C ASN A 283 -26.20 12.04 1.54
N LYS A 284 -27.07 13.05 1.35
CA LYS A 284 -27.51 13.49 0.02
C LYS A 284 -26.45 14.28 -0.74
N ASP A 285 -25.48 14.85 -0.02
CA ASP A 285 -24.38 15.65 -0.55
C ASP A 285 -23.06 14.85 -0.66
N ILE A 286 -23.13 13.53 -0.47
CA ILE A 286 -22.01 12.60 -0.65
C ILE A 286 -22.29 11.73 -1.87
N PHE A 287 -21.38 11.77 -2.83
CA PHE A 287 -21.47 11.03 -4.09
C PHE A 287 -20.38 9.98 -4.15
N THR A 288 -20.65 8.85 -4.81
CA THR A 288 -19.65 7.80 -5.05
C THR A 288 -19.39 7.66 -6.54
N TYR A 289 -18.11 7.59 -6.93
CA TYR A 289 -17.70 7.21 -8.27
C TYR A 289 -17.12 5.81 -8.25
N CYS A 290 -17.58 4.95 -9.17
CA CYS A 290 -17.09 3.59 -9.39
C CYS A 290 -17.07 3.31 -10.89
N GLU A 291 -15.90 2.98 -11.45
CA GLU A 291 -15.78 2.56 -12.85
C GLU A 291 -15.82 1.03 -12.93
N ASN A 292 -16.69 0.48 -13.79
CA ASN A 292 -16.77 -0.95 -14.15
C ASN A 292 -16.96 -1.93 -12.95
N PHE A 293 -18.16 -1.93 -12.35
CA PHE A 293 -18.65 -3.01 -11.49
C PHE A 293 -19.70 -3.85 -12.22
#